data_AF-A0A5D3FTM6-F1
#
_entry.id   AF-A0A5D3FTM6-F1
#
_cell.length_a   1.000
_cell.length_b   1.000
_cell.length_c   1.000
_cell.angle_alpha   90.00
_cell.angle_beta   90.00
_cell.angle_gamma   90.00
#
_symmetry.space_group_name_H-M   'P 1'
#
loop_
_entity.id
_entity.type
_entity.pdbx_description
1 polymer ?
#
loop_
_entity_poly.entity_id
_entity_poly.type
_entity_poly.pdbx_seq_one_letter_code
_entity_poly.pdbx_strand_id
1 'polypeptide(L)'
;MTGVNELAYVVYEASDLADWEHFAVDLLGMQLAGKDTDTLALRTDEKAYRWLVRRGPADDLVASGYEVADGAALDAIAARLAAAGVAATEGDAALAASRKVDRILVTADPMGNRIELVTGFADAESPFHSDVLLGEFVTGSGGAGHQVLLSKGVARETYLEFYEGLLGFRISDIIVEELAPGVVADLIFLRCNPRHHSVAFGDMPHPKRTHHFMVEVTDIRDVGTAYDRCMDAGQPFEMTLGMHPNDHMFSFYVQTPSGFSVEYGWGGLLVDDETWQVKTLDRLHSWGHRPPEAVASLLAKASPAPGEDAR
;
A
#
# COMPACT_ATOMS: atom_id res chain seq x y z
N MET A 1 -15.93 -12.89 13.70
CA MET A 1 -16.40 -12.84 12.30
C MET A 1 -15.33 -13.46 11.41
N THR A 2 -15.71 -14.27 10.43
CA THR A 2 -14.78 -14.81 9.41
C THR A 2 -14.66 -13.78 8.28
N GLY A 3 -13.49 -13.15 8.15
CA GLY A 3 -13.22 -12.17 7.11
C GLY A 3 -11.78 -12.31 6.64
N VAL A 4 -11.35 -11.39 5.79
CA VAL A 4 -9.93 -11.21 5.48
C VAL A 4 -9.17 -10.85 6.77
N ASN A 5 -7.97 -11.40 6.92
CA ASN A 5 -7.08 -11.13 8.05
C ASN A 5 -6.03 -10.08 7.70
N GLU A 6 -5.43 -10.15 6.53
CA GLU A 6 -4.36 -9.20 6.15
C GLU A 6 -4.18 -9.10 4.65
N LEU A 7 -3.57 -8.00 4.20
CA LEU A 7 -2.94 -7.93 2.88
C LEU A 7 -1.70 -8.83 2.88
N ALA A 8 -1.81 -10.00 2.27
CA ALA A 8 -0.77 -11.01 2.24
C ALA A 8 0.36 -10.59 1.30
N TYR A 9 0.00 -10.21 0.07
CA TYR A 9 0.92 -9.77 -0.95
C TYR A 9 0.24 -8.91 -2.01
N VAL A 10 1.05 -8.24 -2.83
CA VAL A 10 0.59 -7.52 -4.01
C VAL A 10 1.40 -7.94 -5.23
N VAL A 11 0.73 -8.04 -6.37
CA VAL A 11 1.35 -8.33 -7.66
C VAL A 11 1.27 -7.11 -8.55
N TYR A 12 2.42 -6.65 -9.04
CA TYR A 12 2.54 -5.60 -10.04
C TYR A 12 3.11 -6.15 -11.34
N GLU A 13 2.77 -5.54 -12.45
CA GLU A 13 3.54 -5.65 -13.68
C GLU A 13 4.50 -4.47 -13.79
N ALA A 14 5.68 -4.68 -14.36
CA ALA A 14 6.65 -3.64 -14.65
C ALA A 14 7.38 -3.90 -15.97
N SER A 15 7.72 -2.81 -16.67
CA SER A 15 8.52 -2.87 -17.90
C SER A 15 10.01 -3.11 -17.63
N ASP A 16 10.54 -2.59 -16.52
CA ASP A 16 11.94 -2.77 -16.11
C ASP A 16 12.07 -3.33 -14.68
N LEU A 17 12.46 -4.61 -14.57
CA LEU A 17 12.69 -5.27 -13.28
C LEU A 17 14.01 -4.88 -12.61
N ALA A 18 15.00 -4.40 -13.37
CA ALA A 18 16.27 -3.98 -12.78
C ALA A 18 16.12 -2.64 -12.06
N ASP A 19 15.39 -1.70 -12.66
CA ASP A 19 15.05 -0.43 -12.01
C ASP A 19 14.19 -0.65 -10.76
N TRP A 20 13.25 -1.60 -10.81
CA TRP A 20 12.45 -1.99 -9.64
C TRP A 20 13.27 -2.61 -8.52
N GLU A 21 14.26 -3.46 -8.84
CA GLU A 21 15.15 -4.03 -7.84
C GLU A 21 15.98 -2.93 -7.17
N HIS A 22 16.60 -2.04 -7.95
CA HIS A 22 17.37 -0.92 -7.39
C HIS A 22 16.49 -0.05 -6.48
N PHE A 23 15.31 0.34 -6.96
CA PHE A 23 14.37 1.15 -6.21
C PHE A 23 13.96 0.47 -4.89
N ALA A 24 13.50 -0.79 -4.94
CA ALA A 24 12.97 -1.46 -3.77
C ALA A 24 14.05 -1.90 -2.77
N VAL A 25 15.19 -2.40 -3.26
CA VAL A 25 16.25 -2.96 -2.42
C VAL A 25 17.17 -1.86 -1.92
N ASP A 26 17.79 -1.10 -2.82
CA ASP A 26 18.84 -0.16 -2.45
C ASP A 26 18.29 1.12 -1.82
N LEU A 27 17.14 1.62 -2.31
CA LEU A 27 16.57 2.87 -1.82
C LEU A 27 15.61 2.64 -0.65
N LEU A 28 14.69 1.70 -0.78
CA LEU A 28 13.66 1.43 0.24
C LEU A 28 14.05 0.37 1.27
N GLY A 29 15.11 -0.42 1.04
CA GLY A 29 15.59 -1.41 2.00
C GLY A 29 14.77 -2.70 2.07
N MET A 30 13.97 -3.01 1.06
CA MET A 30 13.33 -4.32 0.94
C MET A 30 14.37 -5.41 0.64
N GLN A 31 14.09 -6.64 1.03
CA GLN A 31 14.97 -7.76 0.76
C GLN A 31 14.61 -8.43 -0.56
N LEU A 32 15.59 -8.69 -1.41
CA LEU A 32 15.41 -9.56 -2.57
C LEU A 32 15.19 -11.01 -2.13
N ALA A 33 13.99 -11.55 -2.41
CA ALA A 33 13.62 -12.93 -2.08
C ALA A 33 13.96 -13.90 -3.22
N GLY A 34 13.88 -13.42 -4.45
CA GLY A 34 14.16 -14.18 -5.65
C GLY A 34 13.98 -13.32 -6.88
N LYS A 35 14.75 -13.62 -7.92
CA LYS A 35 14.67 -12.96 -9.22
C LYS A 35 14.95 -13.97 -10.32
N ASP A 36 14.16 -13.87 -11.38
CA ASP A 36 14.45 -14.49 -12.67
C ASP A 36 14.24 -13.47 -13.80
N THR A 37 14.17 -13.95 -15.04
CA THR A 37 13.99 -13.10 -16.23
C THR A 37 12.67 -12.33 -16.23
N ASP A 38 11.63 -12.91 -15.61
CA ASP A 38 10.24 -12.48 -15.72
C ASP A 38 9.65 -12.04 -14.38
N THR A 39 10.32 -12.28 -13.26
CA THR A 39 9.81 -11.98 -11.92
C THR A 39 10.89 -11.46 -10.97
N LEU A 40 10.45 -10.57 -10.07
CA LEU A 40 11.18 -10.02 -8.95
C LEU A 40 10.29 -10.15 -7.70
N ALA A 41 10.74 -10.92 -6.72
CA ALA A 41 10.03 -11.12 -5.46
C ALA A 41 10.77 -10.38 -4.33
N LEU A 42 10.04 -9.56 -3.58
CA LEU A 42 10.58 -8.70 -2.52
C LEU A 42 9.91 -9.01 -1.19
N ARG A 43 10.71 -8.98 -0.13
CA ARG A 43 10.30 -9.25 1.25
C ARG A 43 10.48 -8.01 2.11
N THR A 44 9.57 -7.87 3.06
CA THR A 44 9.67 -6.92 4.16
C THR A 44 9.63 -7.62 5.52
N ASP A 45 9.49 -8.95 5.54
CA ASP A 45 9.32 -9.75 6.75
C ASP A 45 9.59 -11.27 6.51
N GLU A 46 9.12 -12.11 7.43
CA GLU A 46 9.29 -13.56 7.41
C GLU A 46 8.57 -14.27 6.26
N LYS A 47 7.63 -13.62 5.55
CA LYS A 47 6.92 -14.25 4.44
C LYS A 47 7.84 -14.51 3.26
N ALA A 48 7.45 -15.48 2.41
CA ALA A 48 8.21 -15.83 1.23
C ALA A 48 8.40 -14.63 0.27
N TYR A 49 7.41 -13.73 0.22
CA TYR A 49 7.47 -12.39 -0.36
C TYR A 49 6.28 -11.56 0.14
N ARG A 50 6.29 -10.23 -0.04
CA ARG A 50 5.11 -9.36 0.10
C ARG A 50 4.79 -8.63 -1.20
N TRP A 51 5.80 -8.42 -2.05
CA TRP A 51 5.63 -7.80 -3.36
C TRP A 51 6.18 -8.71 -4.44
N LEU A 52 5.37 -8.98 -5.46
CA LEU A 52 5.76 -9.74 -6.64
C LEU A 52 5.63 -8.84 -7.86
N VAL A 53 6.77 -8.40 -8.40
CA VAL A 53 6.82 -7.61 -9.63
C VAL A 53 7.09 -8.56 -10.78
N ARG A 54 6.21 -8.57 -11.78
CA ARG A 54 6.31 -9.40 -12.98
C ARG A 54 6.63 -8.54 -14.18
N ARG A 55 7.37 -9.06 -15.13
CA ARG A 55 7.57 -8.39 -16.39
C ARG A 55 6.25 -8.30 -17.14
N GLY A 56 5.85 -7.09 -17.53
CA GLY A 56 4.64 -6.90 -18.32
C GLY A 56 4.40 -5.43 -18.67
N PRO A 57 3.52 -5.16 -19.65
CA PRO A 57 3.33 -3.82 -20.21
C PRO A 57 2.40 -2.93 -19.39
N ALA A 58 1.72 -3.45 -18.35
CA ALA A 58 0.76 -2.63 -17.61
C ALA A 58 1.45 -1.54 -16.76
N ASP A 59 2.65 -1.81 -16.22
CA ASP A 59 3.32 -0.95 -15.24
C ASP A 59 2.36 -0.56 -14.08
N ASP A 60 1.56 -1.50 -13.59
CA ASP A 60 0.43 -1.25 -12.69
C ASP A 60 -0.01 -2.53 -11.95
N LEU A 61 -0.99 -2.38 -11.06
CA LEU A 61 -1.57 -3.45 -10.25
C LEU A 61 -2.12 -4.59 -11.11
N VAL A 62 -1.70 -5.80 -10.78
CA VAL A 62 -2.20 -7.05 -11.36
C VAL A 62 -3.15 -7.76 -10.40
N ALA A 63 -2.81 -7.83 -9.11
CA ALA A 63 -3.62 -8.50 -8.10
C ALA A 63 -3.29 -8.03 -6.68
N SER A 64 -4.31 -7.99 -5.83
CA SER A 64 -4.15 -7.85 -4.38
C SER A 64 -4.50 -9.18 -3.70
N GLY A 65 -3.53 -9.76 -3.00
CA GLY A 65 -3.66 -11.02 -2.28
C GLY A 65 -4.01 -10.78 -0.82
N TYR A 66 -5.11 -11.37 -0.35
CA TYR A 66 -5.60 -11.24 1.02
C TYR A 66 -5.68 -12.60 1.68
N GLU A 67 -5.00 -12.76 2.82
CA GLU A 67 -5.03 -14.01 3.57
C GLU A 67 -6.29 -14.09 4.42
N VAL A 68 -6.89 -15.28 4.45
CA VAL A 68 -8.01 -15.65 5.32
C VAL A 68 -7.56 -16.78 6.25
N ALA A 69 -8.27 -16.96 7.36
CA ALA A 69 -7.80 -17.83 8.45
C ALA A 69 -7.50 -19.28 8.04
N ASP A 70 -8.39 -19.89 7.24
CA ASP A 70 -8.28 -21.27 6.81
C ASP A 70 -9.24 -21.56 5.63
N GLY A 71 -9.23 -22.81 5.15
CA GLY A 71 -10.10 -23.24 4.06
C GLY A 71 -11.60 -23.10 4.36
N ALA A 72 -12.03 -23.24 5.61
CA ALA A 72 -13.44 -23.07 5.97
C ALA A 72 -13.86 -21.60 5.92
N ALA A 73 -12.99 -20.68 6.34
CA ALA A 73 -13.20 -19.24 6.18
C ALA A 73 -13.23 -18.85 4.69
N LEU A 74 -12.36 -19.43 3.86
CA LEU A 74 -12.34 -19.22 2.41
C LEU A 74 -13.66 -19.67 1.77
N ASP A 75 -14.12 -20.89 2.10
CA ASP A 75 -15.38 -21.44 1.58
C ASP A 75 -16.59 -20.61 2.03
N ALA A 76 -16.57 -20.06 3.25
CA ALA A 76 -17.61 -19.16 3.75
C ALA A 76 -17.65 -17.82 3.00
N ILE A 77 -16.49 -17.25 2.63
CA ILE A 77 -16.42 -16.06 1.77
C ILE A 77 -16.92 -16.41 0.36
N ALA A 78 -16.49 -17.54 -0.21
CA ALA A 78 -16.95 -18.00 -1.52
C ALA A 78 -18.49 -18.13 -1.59
N ALA A 79 -19.10 -18.71 -0.55
CA ALA A 79 -20.55 -18.83 -0.45
C ALA A 79 -21.26 -17.45 -0.37
N ARG A 80 -20.69 -16.49 0.37
CA ARG A 80 -21.21 -15.11 0.43
C ARG A 80 -21.14 -14.41 -0.92
N LEU A 81 -20.00 -14.51 -1.62
CA LEU A 81 -19.82 -13.95 -2.96
C LEU A 81 -20.84 -14.53 -3.93
N ALA A 82 -21.01 -15.86 -3.94
CA ALA A 82 -21.99 -16.54 -4.79
C ALA A 82 -23.44 -16.11 -4.48
N ALA A 83 -23.81 -15.98 -3.20
CA ALA A 83 -25.13 -15.51 -2.80
C ALA A 83 -25.42 -14.06 -3.23
N ALA A 84 -24.38 -13.23 -3.31
CA ALA A 84 -24.45 -11.86 -3.83
C ALA A 84 -24.35 -11.77 -5.37
N GLY A 85 -24.21 -12.90 -6.06
CA GLY A 85 -24.05 -12.93 -7.53
C GLY A 85 -22.68 -12.46 -8.02
N VAL A 86 -21.68 -12.38 -7.15
CA VAL A 86 -20.30 -12.03 -7.52
C VAL A 86 -19.56 -13.28 -7.97
N ALA A 87 -18.98 -13.24 -9.17
CA ALA A 87 -18.23 -14.35 -9.73
C ALA A 87 -16.91 -14.56 -8.97
N ALA A 88 -16.69 -15.76 -8.46
CA ALA A 88 -15.44 -16.18 -7.85
C ALA A 88 -15.07 -17.57 -8.39
N THR A 89 -13.78 -17.81 -8.62
CA THR A 89 -13.26 -19.06 -9.19
C THR A 89 -12.10 -19.58 -8.37
N GLU A 90 -12.13 -20.85 -7.98
CA GLU A 90 -10.98 -21.49 -7.34
C GLU A 90 -9.82 -21.54 -8.36
N GLY A 91 -8.65 -21.07 -7.95
CA GLY A 91 -7.45 -21.18 -8.77
C GLY A 91 -6.90 -22.60 -8.79
N ASP A 92 -6.17 -22.91 -9.86
CA ASP A 92 -5.53 -24.22 -10.00
C ASP A 92 -4.27 -24.35 -9.14
N ALA A 93 -3.74 -25.58 -9.07
CA ALA A 93 -2.52 -25.87 -8.33
C ALA A 93 -1.30 -25.09 -8.84
N ALA A 94 -1.26 -24.72 -10.12
CA ALA A 94 -0.15 -23.95 -10.70
C ALA A 94 -0.19 -22.50 -10.20
N LEU A 95 -1.36 -21.88 -10.14
CA LEU A 95 -1.55 -20.55 -9.58
C LEU A 95 -1.22 -20.54 -8.08
N ALA A 96 -1.75 -21.49 -7.31
CA ALA A 96 -1.47 -21.62 -5.88
C ALA A 96 0.04 -21.78 -5.61
N ALA A 97 0.71 -22.68 -6.34
CA ALA A 97 2.16 -22.85 -6.24
C ALA A 97 2.94 -21.58 -6.63
N SER A 98 2.52 -20.88 -7.69
CA SER A 98 3.14 -19.61 -8.12
C SER A 98 2.98 -18.48 -7.11
N ARG A 99 2.00 -18.59 -6.21
CA ARG A 99 1.76 -17.67 -5.09
C ARG A 99 2.32 -18.17 -3.76
N LYS A 100 2.83 -19.41 -3.71
CA LYS A 100 3.27 -20.08 -2.48
C LYS A 100 2.17 -20.10 -1.40
N VAL A 101 0.95 -20.45 -1.82
CA VAL A 101 -0.23 -20.59 -0.95
C VAL A 101 -0.82 -22.00 -1.09
N ASP A 102 -1.59 -22.44 -0.10
CA ASP A 102 -2.27 -23.74 -0.12
C ASP A 102 -3.51 -23.72 -1.04
N ARG A 103 -4.31 -22.64 -0.94
CA ARG A 103 -5.52 -22.42 -1.75
C ARG A 103 -5.63 -20.97 -2.16
N ILE A 104 -6.35 -20.75 -3.25
CA ILE A 104 -6.63 -19.42 -3.78
C ILE A 104 -8.01 -19.38 -4.42
N LEU A 105 -8.82 -18.40 -4.03
CA LEU A 105 -10.06 -18.04 -4.68
C LEU A 105 -9.87 -16.68 -5.36
N VAL A 106 -10.11 -16.62 -6.67
CA VAL A 106 -9.95 -15.41 -7.47
C VAL A 106 -11.31 -14.77 -7.74
N THR A 107 -11.43 -13.48 -7.48
CA THR A 107 -12.59 -12.65 -7.79
C THR A 107 -12.14 -11.28 -8.31
N ALA A 108 -13.09 -10.42 -8.67
CA ALA A 108 -12.82 -9.03 -9.00
C ALA A 108 -13.63 -8.11 -8.07
N ASP A 109 -13.01 -7.02 -7.63
CA ASP A 109 -13.73 -5.96 -6.94
C ASP A 109 -14.63 -5.16 -7.93
N PRO A 110 -15.49 -4.26 -7.44
CA PRO A 110 -16.33 -3.44 -8.32
C PRO A 110 -15.57 -2.48 -9.25
N MET A 111 -14.31 -2.17 -8.96
CA MET A 111 -13.41 -1.39 -9.83
C MET A 111 -12.72 -2.27 -10.89
N GLY A 112 -12.99 -3.58 -10.89
CA GLY A 112 -12.38 -4.57 -11.78
C GLY A 112 -10.94 -4.91 -11.42
N ASN A 113 -10.47 -4.60 -10.20
CA ASN A 113 -9.19 -5.08 -9.71
C ASN A 113 -9.32 -6.55 -9.32
N ARG A 114 -8.30 -7.34 -9.65
CA ARG A 114 -8.27 -8.76 -9.29
C ARG A 114 -7.94 -8.91 -7.80
N ILE A 115 -8.79 -9.65 -7.11
CA ILE A 115 -8.65 -9.99 -5.69
C ILE A 115 -8.37 -11.48 -5.57
N GLU A 116 -7.31 -11.83 -4.85
CA GLU A 116 -6.88 -13.20 -4.59
C GLU A 116 -7.04 -13.49 -3.10
N LEU A 117 -8.07 -14.25 -2.72
CA LEU A 117 -8.29 -14.68 -1.33
C LEU A 117 -7.56 -16.00 -1.10
N VAL A 118 -6.63 -16.04 -0.15
CA VAL A 118 -5.69 -17.15 -0.01
C VAL A 118 -5.63 -17.73 1.40
N THR A 119 -5.15 -18.96 1.50
CA THR A 119 -4.84 -19.61 2.79
C THR A 119 -3.42 -20.19 2.75
N GLY A 120 -2.74 -20.20 3.90
CA GLY A 120 -1.47 -20.88 4.05
C GLY A 120 -0.36 -20.20 3.27
N PHE A 121 -0.26 -18.87 3.38
CA PHE A 121 0.81 -18.15 2.69
C PHE A 121 2.17 -18.46 3.33
N ALA A 122 3.06 -19.03 2.52
CA ALA A 122 4.30 -19.60 3.00
C ALA A 122 5.27 -18.57 3.60
N ASP A 123 5.96 -18.97 4.65
CA ASP A 123 7.11 -18.26 5.18
C ASP A 123 8.37 -18.55 4.33
N ALA A 124 9.35 -17.67 4.41
CA ALA A 124 10.66 -17.86 3.82
C ALA A 124 11.50 -18.86 4.64
N GLU A 125 12.48 -19.49 4.00
CA GLU A 125 13.40 -20.43 4.66
C GLU A 125 14.44 -19.73 5.55
N SER A 126 14.59 -18.42 5.41
CA SER A 126 15.56 -17.61 6.14
C SER A 126 14.91 -16.37 6.76
N PRO A 127 15.41 -15.87 7.91
CA PRO A 127 14.98 -14.60 8.48
C PRO A 127 15.05 -13.45 7.48
N PHE A 128 14.21 -12.45 7.69
CA PHE A 128 14.30 -11.19 6.96
C PHE A 128 15.62 -10.48 7.28
N HIS A 129 16.19 -9.79 6.28
CA HIS A 129 17.36 -8.95 6.47
C HIS A 129 17.37 -7.81 5.44
N SER A 130 17.69 -6.60 5.91
CA SER A 130 17.95 -5.43 5.06
C SER A 130 19.35 -4.90 5.33
N ASP A 131 20.08 -4.56 4.28
CA ASP A 131 21.44 -4.00 4.37
C ASP A 131 21.44 -2.52 4.74
N VAL A 132 20.31 -1.83 4.60
CA VAL A 132 20.22 -0.35 4.71
C VAL A 132 19.32 0.14 5.83
N LEU A 133 18.51 -0.72 6.45
CA LEU A 133 17.64 -0.35 7.57
C LEU A 133 18.36 -0.49 8.91
N LEU A 134 18.08 0.44 9.82
CA LEU A 134 18.46 0.38 11.21
C LEU A 134 17.48 -0.50 12.02
N GLY A 135 16.20 -0.42 11.68
CA GLY A 135 15.12 -1.23 12.24
C GLY A 135 14.64 -2.32 11.27
N GLU A 136 13.34 -2.53 11.26
CA GLU A 136 12.63 -3.50 10.43
C GLU A 136 11.36 -2.86 9.88
N PHE A 137 10.68 -3.53 8.95
CA PHE A 137 9.34 -3.10 8.56
C PHE A 137 8.30 -3.53 9.59
N VAL A 138 7.27 -2.71 9.78
CA VAL A 138 6.09 -3.04 10.59
C VAL A 138 5.15 -3.86 9.71
N THR A 139 5.26 -5.18 9.76
CA THR A 139 4.27 -6.09 9.14
C THR A 139 3.44 -6.78 10.20
N GLY A 140 4.05 -7.58 11.08
CA GLY A 140 3.42 -8.16 12.28
C GLY A 140 1.99 -8.67 12.04
N SER A 141 1.03 -8.25 12.87
CA SER A 141 -0.39 -8.53 12.68
C SER A 141 -1.10 -7.60 11.68
N GLY A 142 -0.35 -6.70 11.03
CA GLY A 142 -0.83 -5.67 10.11
C GLY A 142 -0.63 -5.99 8.62
N GLY A 143 -0.05 -7.14 8.27
CA GLY A 143 0.23 -7.55 6.89
C GLY A 143 1.27 -6.70 6.17
N ALA A 144 1.30 -6.78 4.84
CA ALA A 144 2.30 -6.17 3.95
C ALA A 144 2.42 -4.62 4.04
N GLY A 145 1.45 -3.95 4.67
CA GLY A 145 1.26 -2.50 4.62
C GLY A 145 -0.15 -2.17 4.15
N HIS A 146 -0.28 -1.18 3.27
CA HIS A 146 -1.58 -0.87 2.65
C HIS A 146 -1.45 -0.50 1.18
N GLN A 147 -2.60 -0.43 0.49
CA GLN A 147 -2.72 0.14 -0.85
C GLN A 147 -3.78 1.23 -0.88
N VAL A 148 -3.53 2.30 -1.64
CA VAL A 148 -4.57 3.25 -2.02
C VAL A 148 -4.91 3.03 -3.49
N LEU A 149 -6.14 2.63 -3.74
CA LEU A 149 -6.63 2.27 -5.06
C LEU A 149 -7.65 3.31 -5.56
N LEU A 150 -7.67 3.48 -6.86
CA LEU A 150 -8.53 4.45 -7.54
C LEU A 150 -9.91 3.83 -7.75
N SER A 151 -10.96 4.51 -7.29
CA SER A 151 -12.35 4.06 -7.51
C SER A 151 -12.79 4.20 -8.96
N LYS A 152 -12.15 5.07 -9.75
CA LYS A 152 -12.41 5.28 -11.19
C LYS A 152 -13.89 5.57 -11.46
N GLY A 153 -14.51 6.42 -10.63
CA GLY A 153 -15.92 6.78 -10.72
C GLY A 153 -16.91 5.72 -10.23
N VAL A 154 -16.45 4.58 -9.69
CA VAL A 154 -17.33 3.64 -8.98
C VAL A 154 -17.79 4.29 -7.67
N ALA A 155 -19.10 4.27 -7.44
CA ALA A 155 -19.72 4.86 -6.27
C ALA A 155 -19.25 4.16 -4.98
N ARG A 156 -19.12 4.95 -3.90
CA ARG A 156 -18.63 4.48 -2.60
C ARG A 156 -19.39 3.29 -2.06
N GLU A 157 -20.71 3.36 -2.14
CA GLU A 157 -21.62 2.35 -1.62
C GLU A 157 -21.37 1.01 -2.31
N THR A 158 -21.09 1.01 -3.61
CA THR A 158 -20.87 -0.22 -4.40
C THR A 158 -19.62 -0.97 -3.95
N TYR A 159 -18.49 -0.30 -3.73
CA TYR A 159 -17.30 -0.99 -3.25
C TYR A 159 -17.37 -1.30 -1.75
N LEU A 160 -18.10 -0.54 -0.94
CA LEU A 160 -18.35 -0.90 0.47
C LEU A 160 -19.21 -2.16 0.62
N GLU A 161 -20.26 -2.32 -0.21
CA GLU A 161 -21.04 -3.56 -0.27
C GLU A 161 -20.14 -4.78 -0.49
N PHE A 162 -19.10 -4.64 -1.31
CA PHE A 162 -18.11 -5.69 -1.55
C PHE A 162 -17.11 -5.87 -0.38
N TYR A 163 -16.35 -4.83 -0.03
CA TYR A 163 -15.25 -4.93 0.94
C TYR A 163 -15.75 -5.14 2.37
N GLU A 164 -16.71 -4.33 2.84
CA GLU A 164 -17.29 -4.47 4.18
C GLU A 164 -18.29 -5.62 4.21
N GLY A 165 -19.23 -5.65 3.25
CA GLY A 165 -20.33 -6.62 3.25
C GLY A 165 -19.90 -8.06 2.95
N LEU A 166 -19.04 -8.28 1.95
CA LEU A 166 -18.69 -9.62 1.48
C LEU A 166 -17.34 -10.11 2.05
N LEU A 167 -16.34 -9.23 2.14
CA LEU A 167 -15.00 -9.61 2.59
C LEU A 167 -14.76 -9.38 4.10
N GLY A 168 -15.62 -8.59 4.75
CA GLY A 168 -15.57 -8.36 6.20
C GLY A 168 -14.56 -7.30 6.65
N PHE A 169 -14.14 -6.41 5.75
CA PHE A 169 -13.40 -5.21 6.14
C PHE A 169 -14.26 -4.30 7.02
N ARG A 170 -13.63 -3.35 7.72
CA ARG A 170 -14.30 -2.31 8.50
C ARG A 170 -13.76 -0.95 8.09
N ILE A 171 -14.62 0.06 8.10
CA ILE A 171 -14.20 1.46 7.88
C ILE A 171 -13.43 1.91 9.12
N SER A 172 -12.25 2.50 8.92
CA SER A 172 -11.47 3.14 9.97
C SER A 172 -11.78 4.61 10.07
N ASP A 173 -11.65 5.35 8.97
CA ASP A 173 -11.97 6.79 8.89
C ASP A 173 -12.32 7.17 7.44
N ILE A 174 -12.81 8.40 7.28
CA ILE A 174 -13.10 9.06 6.00
C ILE A 174 -12.41 10.43 6.03
N ILE A 175 -11.82 10.86 4.90
CA ILE A 175 -11.35 12.24 4.73
C ILE A 175 -12.07 12.85 3.55
N VAL A 176 -12.69 14.02 3.77
CA VAL A 176 -13.34 14.84 2.74
C VAL A 176 -12.76 16.25 2.80
N GLU A 177 -11.94 16.63 1.83
CA GLU A 177 -11.31 17.95 1.76
C GLU A 177 -11.61 18.65 0.43
N GLU A 178 -12.04 19.91 0.47
CA GLU A 178 -12.13 20.76 -0.72
C GLU A 178 -10.75 21.36 -1.04
N LEU A 179 -10.04 20.76 -2.01
CA LEU A 179 -8.69 21.16 -2.41
C LEU A 179 -8.68 22.48 -3.18
N ALA A 180 -9.74 22.72 -3.95
CA ALA A 180 -10.00 23.94 -4.70
C ALA A 180 -11.52 24.05 -4.94
N PRO A 181 -12.07 25.21 -5.32
CA PRO A 181 -13.50 25.36 -5.56
C PRO A 181 -14.05 24.29 -6.52
N GLY A 182 -14.88 23.39 -6.00
CA GLY A 182 -15.48 22.28 -6.76
C GLY A 182 -14.57 21.05 -7.01
N VAL A 183 -13.37 21.02 -6.42
CA VAL A 183 -12.45 19.86 -6.43
C VAL A 183 -12.36 19.32 -5.02
N VAL A 184 -12.96 18.14 -4.80
CA VAL A 184 -13.03 17.50 -3.49
C VAL A 184 -12.23 16.21 -3.52
N ALA A 185 -11.29 16.05 -2.60
CA ALA A 185 -10.70 14.77 -2.28
C ALA A 185 -11.65 14.04 -1.33
N ASP A 186 -12.10 12.85 -1.73
CA ASP A 186 -13.01 12.02 -0.93
C ASP A 186 -12.41 10.62 -0.77
N LEU A 187 -11.74 10.39 0.36
CA LEU A 187 -11.00 9.18 0.67
C LEU A 187 -11.69 8.39 1.77
N ILE A 188 -11.74 7.06 1.62
CA ILE A 188 -12.24 6.15 2.66
C ILE A 188 -11.24 5.04 2.93
N PHE A 189 -10.98 4.78 4.21
CA PHE A 189 -9.90 3.93 4.68
C PHE A 189 -10.49 2.68 5.34
N LEU A 190 -10.11 1.48 4.86
CA LEU A 190 -10.65 0.20 5.31
C LEU A 190 -9.57 -0.69 5.92
N ARG A 191 -9.88 -1.28 7.08
CA ARG A 191 -9.02 -2.25 7.78
C ARG A 191 -9.60 -3.65 7.76
N CYS A 192 -8.72 -4.64 7.83
CA CYS A 192 -9.05 -6.04 8.11
C CYS A 192 -8.34 -6.57 9.38
N ASN A 193 -7.45 -5.77 9.97
CA ASN A 193 -6.68 -6.08 11.17
C ASN A 193 -6.41 -4.78 11.97
N PRO A 194 -5.58 -4.80 13.04
CA PRO A 194 -5.32 -3.60 13.83
C PRO A 194 -4.62 -2.46 13.08
N ARG A 195 -4.04 -2.66 11.88
CA ARG A 195 -3.53 -1.54 11.09
C ARG A 195 -4.68 -0.58 10.76
N HIS A 196 -4.45 0.74 10.83
CA HIS A 196 -5.48 1.72 10.51
C HIS A 196 -6.19 1.43 9.18
N HIS A 197 -5.47 0.99 8.17
CA HIS A 197 -6.08 0.46 6.96
C HIS A 197 -5.13 -0.47 6.22
N SER A 198 -5.69 -1.43 5.49
CA SER A 198 -4.94 -2.25 4.52
C SER A 198 -5.30 -1.88 3.09
N VAL A 199 -6.45 -1.21 2.89
CA VAL A 199 -6.82 -0.61 1.62
C VAL A 199 -7.57 0.70 1.84
N ALA A 200 -7.34 1.70 0.99
CA ALA A 200 -8.18 2.88 0.90
C ALA A 200 -8.61 3.15 -0.54
N PHE A 201 -9.71 3.87 -0.70
CA PHE A 201 -10.26 4.23 -1.99
C PHE A 201 -10.47 5.73 -2.11
N GLY A 202 -10.12 6.27 -3.27
CA GLY A 202 -10.36 7.66 -3.64
C GLY A 202 -10.67 7.80 -5.12
N ASP A 203 -11.43 8.83 -5.48
CA ASP A 203 -11.64 9.21 -6.88
C ASP A 203 -10.76 10.41 -7.24
N MET A 204 -9.64 10.13 -7.89
CA MET A 204 -8.67 11.14 -8.29
C MET A 204 -8.25 10.92 -9.74
N PRO A 205 -7.96 11.98 -10.51
CA PRO A 205 -7.49 11.84 -11.89
C PRO A 205 -6.05 11.28 -11.90
N HIS A 206 -5.92 9.96 -11.97
CA HIS A 206 -4.65 9.25 -12.08
C HIS A 206 -4.75 8.17 -13.17
N PRO A 207 -3.71 7.94 -14.01
CA PRO A 207 -3.80 6.95 -15.08
C PRO A 207 -3.81 5.51 -14.57
N LYS A 208 -3.16 5.23 -13.43
CA LYS A 208 -3.01 3.88 -12.85
C LYS A 208 -4.19 3.46 -11.98
N ARG A 209 -4.27 2.16 -11.66
CA ARG A 209 -5.22 1.57 -10.68
C ARG A 209 -4.77 1.83 -9.26
N THR A 210 -3.47 1.69 -8.99
CA THR A 210 -2.86 2.06 -7.71
C THR A 210 -2.48 3.54 -7.72
N HIS A 211 -2.79 4.24 -6.62
CA HIS A 211 -2.20 5.54 -6.30
C HIS A 211 -0.83 5.35 -5.68
N HIS A 212 -0.80 4.60 -4.58
CA HIS A 212 0.42 4.13 -3.94
C HIS A 212 0.18 2.83 -3.18
N PHE A 213 1.28 2.16 -2.86
CA PHE A 213 1.32 1.30 -1.69
C PHE A 213 2.13 1.95 -0.59
N MET A 214 1.98 1.46 0.64
CA MET A 214 2.73 1.97 1.79
C MET A 214 3.52 0.86 2.46
N VAL A 215 4.74 1.19 2.85
CA VAL A 215 5.54 0.41 3.80
C VAL A 215 5.90 1.25 5.02
N GLU A 216 5.80 0.62 6.18
CA GLU A 216 6.05 1.27 7.46
C GLU A 216 7.29 0.67 8.10
N VAL A 217 8.14 1.51 8.70
CA VAL A 217 9.33 1.08 9.45
C VAL A 217 9.15 1.26 10.96
N THR A 218 9.91 0.49 11.74
CA THR A 218 9.89 0.58 13.21
C THR A 218 10.71 1.75 13.75
N ASP A 219 11.69 2.25 13.00
CA ASP A 219 12.56 3.36 13.39
C ASP A 219 12.36 4.58 12.48
N ILE A 220 12.02 5.73 13.08
CA ILE A 220 11.81 6.98 12.35
C ILE A 220 13.05 7.45 11.56
N ARG A 221 14.26 7.05 11.98
CA ARG A 221 15.51 7.39 11.27
C ARG A 221 15.57 6.71 9.91
N ASP A 222 14.94 5.55 9.74
CA ASP A 222 14.87 4.87 8.46
C ASP A 222 14.03 5.66 7.45
N VAL A 223 13.01 6.42 7.89
CA VAL A 223 12.27 7.36 7.02
C VAL A 223 13.21 8.44 6.50
N GLY A 224 13.99 9.07 7.38
CA GLY A 224 14.94 10.13 6.99
C GLY A 224 16.04 9.62 6.05
N THR A 225 16.61 8.46 6.34
CA THR A 225 17.67 7.91 5.48
C THR A 225 17.14 7.40 4.13
N ALA A 226 15.92 6.84 4.07
CA ALA A 226 15.27 6.50 2.81
C ALA A 226 14.95 7.75 1.98
N TYR A 227 14.48 8.81 2.65
CA TYR A 227 14.24 10.11 2.02
C TYR A 227 15.50 10.66 1.35
N ASP A 228 16.64 10.66 2.06
CA ASP A 228 17.93 11.11 1.52
C ASP A 228 18.41 10.21 0.38
N ARG A 229 18.35 8.88 0.51
CA ARG A 229 18.73 7.94 -0.57
C ARG A 229 17.92 8.18 -1.84
N CYS A 230 16.61 8.32 -1.72
CA CYS A 230 15.73 8.60 -2.85
C CYS A 230 16.04 9.96 -3.50
N MET A 231 16.33 10.98 -2.70
CA MET A 231 16.67 12.32 -3.19
C MET A 231 18.02 12.33 -3.92
N ASP A 232 19.05 11.72 -3.32
CA ASP A 232 20.39 11.62 -3.91
C ASP A 232 20.39 10.78 -5.20
N ALA A 233 19.52 9.77 -5.29
CA ALA A 233 19.28 9.00 -6.50
C ALA A 233 18.45 9.75 -7.56
N GLY A 234 17.95 10.96 -7.25
CA GLY A 234 17.13 11.76 -8.16
C GLY A 234 15.74 11.18 -8.43
N GLN A 235 15.21 10.36 -7.50
CA GLN A 235 13.86 9.80 -7.65
C GLN A 235 12.80 10.91 -7.61
N PRO A 236 11.72 10.82 -8.41
CA PRO A 236 10.64 11.80 -8.37
C PRO A 236 9.85 11.67 -7.07
N PHE A 237 9.76 12.75 -6.30
CA PHE A 237 8.88 12.82 -5.13
C PHE A 237 7.50 13.32 -5.53
N GLU A 238 6.46 12.70 -5.02
CA GLU A 238 5.09 13.21 -5.14
C GLU A 238 4.78 14.18 -3.99
N MET A 239 5.14 13.80 -2.76
CA MET A 239 4.96 14.62 -1.56
C MET A 239 6.21 14.50 -0.67
N THR A 240 6.72 15.63 -0.21
CA THR A 240 7.79 15.68 0.80
C THR A 240 7.28 15.24 2.17
N LEU A 241 8.17 15.15 3.16
CA LEU A 241 7.81 14.77 4.53
C LEU A 241 6.56 15.49 5.08
N GLY A 242 5.69 14.74 5.73
CA GLY A 242 4.47 15.25 6.36
C GLY A 242 3.83 14.25 7.31
N MET A 243 2.58 14.54 7.66
CA MET A 243 1.82 13.77 8.63
C MET A 243 0.34 13.77 8.29
N HIS A 244 -0.28 12.59 8.27
CA HIS A 244 -1.73 12.45 8.14
C HIS A 244 -2.46 12.60 9.48
N PRO A 245 -3.70 13.13 9.50
CA PRO A 245 -4.44 13.37 10.74
C PRO A 245 -5.23 12.15 11.26
N ASN A 246 -5.53 11.17 10.41
CA ASN A 246 -6.33 10.00 10.75
C ASN A 246 -5.47 8.88 11.36
N ASP A 247 -4.40 8.48 10.67
CA ASP A 247 -3.53 7.37 11.08
C ASP A 247 -2.23 7.81 11.73
N HIS A 248 -1.95 9.13 11.77
CA HIS A 248 -0.71 9.70 12.28
C HIS A 248 0.56 9.18 11.59
N MET A 249 0.45 8.77 10.33
CA MET A 249 1.60 8.33 9.56
C MET A 249 2.53 9.51 9.26
N PHE A 250 3.76 9.45 9.80
CA PHE A 250 4.85 10.34 9.41
C PHE A 250 5.55 9.76 8.19
N SER A 251 5.37 10.36 7.02
CA SER A 251 5.78 9.74 5.76
C SER A 251 6.24 10.75 4.71
N PHE A 252 6.78 10.21 3.62
CA PHE A 252 6.95 10.90 2.34
C PHE A 252 6.49 9.97 1.21
N TYR A 253 6.35 10.53 0.01
CA TYR A 253 5.89 9.82 -1.17
C TYR A 253 6.88 9.97 -2.32
N VAL A 254 7.33 8.82 -2.84
CA VAL A 254 8.29 8.75 -3.94
C VAL A 254 7.76 7.82 -5.04
N GLN A 255 7.96 8.19 -6.29
CA GLN A 255 7.46 7.42 -7.43
C GLN A 255 8.28 6.15 -7.65
N THR A 256 7.57 5.05 -7.87
CA THR A 256 8.14 3.81 -8.39
C THR A 256 8.56 3.98 -9.86
N PRO A 257 9.42 3.09 -10.40
CA PRO A 257 9.72 3.06 -11.83
C PRO A 257 8.48 2.91 -12.74
N SER A 258 7.38 2.34 -12.22
CA SER A 258 6.13 2.17 -12.95
C SER A 258 5.18 3.39 -12.88
N GLY A 259 5.58 4.45 -12.16
CA GLY A 259 4.92 5.76 -12.18
C GLY A 259 3.73 5.94 -11.23
N PHE A 260 3.46 4.98 -10.34
CA PHE A 260 2.65 5.20 -9.13
C PHE A 260 3.59 5.32 -7.92
N SER A 261 3.10 5.78 -6.77
CA SER A 261 3.97 6.12 -5.63
C SER A 261 4.13 5.00 -4.60
N VAL A 262 5.13 5.18 -3.75
CA VAL A 262 5.27 4.49 -2.47
C VAL A 262 5.18 5.54 -1.37
N GLU A 263 4.28 5.34 -0.42
CA GLU A 263 4.35 6.01 0.87
C GLU A 263 5.34 5.25 1.76
N TYR A 264 6.36 5.95 2.27
CA TYR A 264 7.33 5.36 3.19
C TYR A 264 7.22 6.05 4.53
N GLY A 265 6.78 5.31 5.55
CA GLY A 265 6.27 5.92 6.77
C GLY A 265 6.70 5.29 8.09
N TRP A 266 6.41 5.99 9.18
CA TRP A 266 6.62 5.55 10.55
C TRP A 266 5.51 6.06 11.47
N GLY A 267 5.19 5.28 12.50
CA GLY A 267 4.38 5.73 13.63
C GLY A 267 2.87 5.64 13.40
N GLY A 268 2.45 4.76 12.49
CA GLY A 268 1.04 4.54 12.19
C GLY A 268 0.26 4.06 13.42
N LEU A 269 -0.94 4.59 13.59
CA LEU A 269 -1.83 4.21 14.68
C LEU A 269 -2.41 2.81 14.46
N LEU A 270 -2.47 2.04 15.55
CA LEU A 270 -3.20 0.77 15.59
C LEU A 270 -4.63 0.99 16.12
N VAL A 271 -5.59 0.44 15.40
CA VAL A 271 -7.02 0.53 15.68
C VAL A 271 -7.45 -0.63 16.57
N ASP A 272 -8.05 -0.30 17.71
CA ASP A 272 -8.74 -1.23 18.59
C ASP A 272 -10.24 -1.20 18.31
N ASP A 273 -10.80 -2.30 17.81
CA ASP A 273 -12.21 -2.39 17.42
C ASP A 273 -13.20 -2.17 18.57
N GLU A 274 -12.78 -2.35 19.83
CA GLU A 274 -13.66 -2.12 20.99
C GLU A 274 -13.81 -0.63 21.32
N THR A 275 -12.78 0.17 21.01
CA THR A 275 -12.70 1.57 21.44
C THR A 275 -12.70 2.57 20.28
N TRP A 276 -12.41 2.11 19.07
CA TRP A 276 -12.32 2.98 17.89
C TRP A 276 -13.67 3.56 17.48
N GLN A 277 -13.65 4.85 17.15
CA GLN A 277 -14.80 5.57 16.63
C GLN A 277 -14.42 6.13 15.27
N VAL A 278 -15.12 5.68 14.24
CA VAL A 278 -14.95 6.18 12.87
C VAL A 278 -15.28 7.67 12.83
N LYS A 279 -14.39 8.45 12.23
CA LYS A 279 -14.54 9.88 12.03
C LYS A 279 -14.52 10.22 10.55
N THR A 280 -15.15 11.35 10.24
CA THR A 280 -14.94 12.06 8.98
C THR A 280 -14.10 13.30 9.29
N LEU A 281 -12.93 13.39 8.66
CA LEU A 281 -12.01 14.52 8.81
C LEU A 281 -12.09 15.44 7.59
N ASP A 282 -11.73 16.70 7.80
CA ASP A 282 -11.87 17.80 6.82
C ASP A 282 -10.57 18.18 6.11
N ARG A 283 -9.48 17.44 6.35
CA ARG A 283 -8.15 17.70 5.81
C ARG A 283 -7.36 16.41 5.61
N LEU A 284 -6.56 16.35 4.55
CA LEU A 284 -5.66 15.25 4.22
C LEU A 284 -4.39 15.25 5.07
N HIS A 285 -3.93 16.43 5.50
CA HIS A 285 -2.63 16.58 6.15
C HIS A 285 -2.74 17.40 7.43
N SER A 286 -2.12 16.92 8.50
CA SER A 286 -1.89 17.71 9.73
C SER A 286 -0.85 18.80 9.47
N TRP A 287 0.21 18.46 8.75
CA TRP A 287 1.25 19.36 8.26
C TRP A 287 2.08 18.64 7.18
N GLY A 288 2.91 19.38 6.44
CA GLY A 288 3.83 18.80 5.45
C GLY A 288 3.10 18.26 4.23
N HIS A 289 3.60 17.15 3.67
CA HIS A 289 3.06 16.50 2.45
C HIS A 289 2.86 17.49 1.30
N ARG A 290 3.83 18.39 1.15
CA ARG A 290 3.81 19.41 0.10
C ARG A 290 4.44 18.84 -1.16
N PRO A 291 4.01 19.29 -2.35
CA PRO A 291 4.74 19.03 -3.58
C PRO A 291 6.19 19.54 -3.49
N PRO A 292 7.19 18.82 -4.04
CA PRO A 292 8.59 19.21 -3.95
C PRO A 292 8.88 20.63 -4.45
N GLU A 293 8.24 21.07 -5.53
CA GLU A 293 8.41 22.41 -6.10
C GLU A 293 7.92 23.51 -5.15
N ALA A 294 6.88 23.23 -4.36
CA ALA A 294 6.38 24.15 -3.35
C ALA A 294 7.38 24.29 -2.19
N VAL A 295 7.97 23.17 -1.74
CA VAL A 295 9.01 23.18 -0.69
C VAL A 295 10.27 23.89 -1.18
N ALA A 296 10.77 23.57 -2.36
CA ALA A 296 11.93 24.21 -2.96
C ALA A 296 11.72 25.74 -3.07
N SER A 297 10.54 26.17 -3.53
CA SER A 297 10.19 27.59 -3.63
C SER A 297 10.16 28.29 -2.27
N LEU A 298 9.65 27.64 -1.22
CA LEU A 298 9.60 28.19 0.13
C LEU A 298 10.98 28.28 0.77
N LEU A 299 11.82 27.26 0.61
CA LEU A 299 13.20 27.26 1.12
C LEU A 299 14.06 28.31 0.40
N ALA A 300 13.90 28.46 -0.92
CA ALA A 300 14.59 29.51 -1.67
C ALA A 300 14.21 30.92 -1.18
N LYS A 301 12.94 31.16 -0.85
CA LYS A 301 12.47 32.43 -0.27
C LYS A 301 12.96 32.66 1.16
N ALA A 302 13.13 31.59 1.94
CA ALA A 302 13.60 31.66 3.32
C ALA A 302 15.14 31.72 3.41
N SER A 303 15.85 31.46 2.32
CA SER A 303 17.31 31.49 2.29
C SER A 303 17.81 32.92 2.51
N PRO A 304 18.77 33.14 3.41
CA PRO A 304 19.34 34.47 3.62
C PRO A 304 19.94 34.98 2.31
N ALA A 305 19.77 36.27 2.03
CA ALA A 305 20.36 36.88 0.84
C ALA A 305 21.88 36.68 0.89
N PRO A 306 22.52 36.27 -0.20
CA PRO A 306 23.97 36.11 -0.22
C PRO A 306 24.63 37.50 -0.02
N GLY A 307 25.07 37.80 1.20
CA GLY A 307 25.93 38.96 1.48
C GLY A 307 25.68 39.82 2.73
N GLU A 308 24.78 39.50 3.67
CA GLU A 308 24.62 40.36 4.87
C GLU A 308 25.46 39.95 6.11
N ASP A 309 26.04 38.74 6.16
CA ASP A 309 26.91 38.30 7.28
C ASP A 309 28.41 38.28 6.92
N ALA A 310 28.91 39.40 6.41
CA ALA A 310 30.34 39.67 6.33
C ALA A 310 30.63 41.15 6.56
N ARG A 311 30.39 41.65 7.78
CA ARG A 311 31.02 42.86 8.33
C ARG A 311 31.36 42.68 9.79
#